data_AF-A0A403QKT7-F1
#
_entry.id   AF-A0A403QKT7-F1
#
_cell.length_a   1.000
_cell.length_b   1.000
_cell.length_c   1.000
_cell.angle_alpha   90.00
_cell.angle_beta   90.00
_cell.angle_gamma   90.00
#
_symmetry.space_group_name_H-M   'P 1'
#
loop_
_entity.id
_entity.type
_entity.pdbx_description
1 polymer ?
#
loop_
_entity_poly.entity_id
_entity_poly.type
_entity_poly.pdbx_seq_one_letter_code
_entity_poly.pdbx_strand_id
1 'polypeptide(L)'
;MTDKNNDNVINFPRGKQPQNVPSSSENFLDAIKQIKDGSIAPKKNVKKRASPSQKIEGDKNIQVGSAHLQQSIKGHSNVQVGGSVSSLTVHSGSKATINLAPAVGSIGANPSFRFRIEELVKEINDYRYQRLGNTFNFRALYGELGKAFGFKPSEWKKIWLCDESLAPEVIKWLEGKRDNTIQGRIKKATKGEGYKHSRGHLFRIESDYLKQLGWDEKITRDRRKLITGAASRKDITDVEFQNWVGYLRRELNKMYGETE
;
A
#
# COMPACT_ATOMS: atom_id res chain seq x y z
N MET A 1 -23.78 25.96 56.68
CA MET A 1 -24.50 25.39 57.84
C MET A 1 -25.46 24.36 57.25
N THR A 2 -25.32 23.05 57.36
CA THR A 2 -24.57 22.18 58.28
C THR A 2 -24.50 20.80 57.60
N ASP A 3 -23.31 20.22 57.52
CA ASP A 3 -23.08 18.78 57.31
C ASP A 3 -23.73 17.95 58.41
N LYS A 4 -24.30 16.78 58.06
CA LYS A 4 -24.28 15.50 58.84
C LYS A 4 -24.47 14.34 57.85
N ASN A 5 -23.38 13.67 57.44
CA ASN A 5 -22.88 12.40 57.98
C ASN A 5 -23.96 11.36 58.28
N ASN A 6 -24.07 10.36 57.40
CA ASN A 6 -24.68 9.07 57.69
C ASN A 6 -23.56 8.03 57.88
N ASP A 7 -23.27 7.76 59.15
CA ASP A 7 -22.39 6.69 59.60
C ASP A 7 -23.09 5.33 59.42
N ASN A 8 -22.60 4.51 58.49
CA ASN A 8 -22.99 3.10 58.42
C ASN A 8 -22.11 2.30 59.38
N VAL A 9 -22.70 1.99 60.53
CA VAL A 9 -22.18 1.12 61.59
C VAL A 9 -21.95 -0.30 61.05
N ILE A 10 -20.69 -0.73 61.02
CA ILE A 10 -20.31 -2.12 60.76
C ILE A 10 -20.35 -2.89 62.08
N ASN A 11 -21.31 -3.82 62.20
CA ASN A 11 -21.39 -4.75 63.33
C ASN A 11 -20.58 -6.02 63.04
N PHE A 12 -19.55 -6.27 63.85
CA PHE A 12 -18.79 -7.52 63.87
C PHE A 12 -19.45 -8.56 64.77
N PRO A 13 -19.59 -9.83 64.35
CA PRO A 13 -19.78 -10.93 65.28
C PRO A 13 -18.44 -11.36 65.91
N ARG A 14 -18.45 -11.43 67.24
CA ARG A 14 -17.37 -11.93 68.11
C ARG A 14 -17.16 -13.45 67.95
N GLY A 15 -15.89 -13.80 67.74
CA GLY A 15 -15.13 -14.94 68.28
C GLY A 15 -15.81 -16.26 68.68
N LYS A 16 -15.31 -17.34 68.08
CA LYS A 16 -14.92 -18.57 68.79
C LYS A 16 -13.57 -19.06 68.26
N GLN A 17 -12.57 -19.11 69.15
CA GLN A 17 -11.37 -19.96 69.04
C GLN A 17 -11.58 -21.20 69.93
N PRO A 18 -10.66 -22.20 69.98
CA PRO A 18 -9.75 -22.74 68.97
C PRO A 18 -9.83 -24.28 68.92
N GLN A 19 -9.56 -24.95 67.78
CA GLN A 19 -9.26 -26.40 67.81
C GLN A 19 -8.20 -26.81 66.80
N ASN A 20 -7.12 -27.36 67.37
CA ASN A 20 -6.14 -28.33 66.85
C ASN A 20 -5.63 -28.20 65.42
N VAL A 21 -4.34 -27.83 65.33
CA VAL A 21 -3.50 -27.96 64.15
C VAL A 21 -2.82 -29.34 64.19
N PRO A 22 -3.14 -30.30 63.30
CA PRO A 22 -2.28 -31.43 63.04
C PRO A 22 -1.15 -31.04 62.08
N SER A 23 0.03 -31.60 62.35
CA SER A 23 1.32 -31.23 61.78
C SER A 23 1.43 -31.44 60.27
N SER A 24 2.18 -30.53 59.63
CA SER A 24 2.34 -30.34 58.19
C SER A 24 3.09 -31.44 57.43
N SER A 25 3.31 -32.62 58.02
CA SER A 25 4.17 -33.66 57.45
C SER A 25 3.46 -34.94 57.03
N GLU A 26 2.23 -35.20 57.51
CA GLU A 26 1.48 -36.41 57.12
C GLU A 26 0.64 -36.24 55.84
N ASN A 27 0.30 -35.00 55.47
CA ASN A 27 -0.46 -34.72 54.24
C ASN A 27 0.38 -34.78 52.95
N PHE A 28 1.72 -34.83 53.04
CA PHE A 28 2.59 -34.84 51.87
C PHE A 28 2.86 -36.26 51.36
N LEU A 29 2.87 -37.26 52.24
CA LEU A 29 3.14 -38.65 51.87
C LEU A 29 1.89 -39.38 51.34
N ASP A 30 0.69 -39.01 51.78
CA ASP A 30 -0.56 -39.52 51.20
C ASP A 30 -0.87 -38.92 49.81
N ALA A 31 -0.43 -37.68 49.54
CA ALA A 31 -0.55 -37.05 48.23
C ALA A 31 0.35 -37.70 47.15
N ILE A 32 1.49 -38.26 47.54
CA ILE A 32 2.42 -38.93 46.60
C ILE A 32 1.97 -40.37 46.29
N LYS A 33 1.31 -41.06 47.22
CA LYS A 33 0.72 -42.39 46.96
C LYS A 33 -0.48 -42.35 46.02
N GLN A 34 -1.27 -41.27 46.00
CA GLN A 34 -2.39 -41.13 45.05
C GLN A 34 -1.99 -40.83 43.60
N ILE A 35 -0.74 -40.44 43.34
CA ILE A 35 -0.26 -40.13 41.97
C ILE A 35 0.22 -41.39 41.23
N LYS A 36 0.53 -42.49 41.94
CA LYS A 36 1.09 -43.71 41.32
C LYS A 36 0.09 -44.78 40.86
N ASP A 37 -1.15 -44.78 41.35
CA ASP A 37 -2.14 -45.82 40.99
C ASP A 37 -3.45 -45.28 40.34
N GLY A 38 -3.44 -44.05 39.82
CA GLY A 38 -4.64 -43.37 39.33
C GLY A 38 -4.66 -43.09 37.82
N SER A 39 -4.60 -44.12 36.98
CA SER A 39 -4.88 -43.99 35.54
C SER A 39 -6.38 -43.81 35.27
N ILE A 40 -6.94 -42.62 35.51
CA ILE A 40 -8.17 -42.15 34.85
C ILE A 40 -8.04 -40.62 34.67
N ALA A 41 -7.83 -40.17 33.44
CA ALA A 41 -7.90 -38.75 33.11
C ALA A 41 -9.35 -38.26 33.29
N PRO A 42 -9.65 -37.26 34.13
CA PRO A 42 -10.96 -36.64 34.13
C PRO A 42 -11.11 -35.80 32.86
N LYS A 43 -12.01 -36.23 31.95
CA LYS A 43 -12.53 -35.40 30.86
C LYS A 43 -13.21 -34.17 31.47
N LYS A 44 -12.44 -33.10 31.70
CA LYS A 44 -12.99 -31.77 31.97
C LYS A 44 -13.71 -31.32 30.71
N ASN A 45 -15.04 -31.45 30.70
CA ASN A 45 -15.92 -30.73 29.80
C ASN A 45 -15.78 -29.22 30.11
N VAL A 46 -14.75 -28.59 29.53
CA VAL A 46 -14.70 -27.14 29.42
C VAL A 46 -15.87 -26.75 28.53
N LYS A 47 -16.96 -26.26 29.13
CA LYS A 47 -18.00 -25.53 28.40
C LYS A 47 -17.29 -24.39 27.66
N LYS A 48 -17.07 -24.53 26.35
CA LYS A 48 -16.63 -23.44 25.48
C LYS A 48 -17.60 -22.29 25.72
N ARG A 49 -17.13 -21.20 26.34
CA ARG A 49 -17.89 -19.95 26.37
C ARG A 49 -18.14 -19.58 24.91
N ALA A 50 -19.41 -19.41 24.54
CA ALA A 50 -19.77 -18.99 23.19
C ALA A 50 -19.03 -17.69 22.89
N SER A 51 -18.21 -17.68 21.85
CA SER A 51 -17.61 -16.44 21.36
C SER A 51 -18.74 -15.46 21.04
N PRO A 52 -18.59 -14.16 21.32
CA PRO A 52 -19.60 -13.18 20.98
C PRO A 52 -19.94 -13.31 19.49
N SER A 53 -21.24 -13.46 19.20
CA SER A 53 -21.73 -13.65 17.84
C SER A 53 -22.59 -12.47 17.43
N GLN A 54 -22.36 -11.97 16.22
CA GLN A 54 -23.10 -10.83 15.68
C GLN A 54 -23.82 -11.26 14.41
N LYS A 55 -25.14 -11.02 14.37
CA LYS A 55 -25.99 -11.25 13.20
C LYS A 55 -26.44 -9.91 12.64
N ILE A 56 -26.20 -9.68 11.35
CA ILE A 56 -26.64 -8.47 10.65
C ILE A 56 -27.39 -8.90 9.38
N GLU A 57 -28.57 -8.30 9.18
CA GLU A 57 -29.38 -8.46 7.98
C GLU A 57 -29.46 -7.12 7.25
N GLY A 58 -29.25 -7.13 5.93
CA GLY A 58 -29.33 -5.95 5.07
C GLY A 58 -28.31 -5.96 3.94
N ASP A 59 -28.44 -5.01 3.02
CA ASP A 59 -27.53 -4.82 1.89
C ASP A 59 -26.54 -3.69 2.17
N LYS A 60 -25.33 -3.76 1.58
CA LYS A 60 -24.27 -2.74 1.67
C LYS A 60 -23.76 -2.44 3.10
N ASN A 61 -23.78 -3.42 3.99
CA ASN A 61 -23.21 -3.25 5.32
C ASN A 61 -21.69 -3.12 5.27
N ILE A 62 -21.13 -2.19 6.05
CA ILE A 62 -19.69 -2.07 6.31
C ILE A 62 -19.44 -2.43 7.77
N GLN A 63 -18.60 -3.43 8.03
CA GLN A 63 -18.32 -3.88 9.39
C GLN A 63 -16.83 -4.05 9.66
N VAL A 64 -16.36 -3.49 10.77
CA VAL A 64 -14.97 -3.57 11.26
C VAL A 64 -14.93 -4.52 12.45
N GLY A 65 -14.20 -5.64 12.35
CA GLY A 65 -14.16 -6.69 13.37
C GLY A 65 -12.77 -6.91 14.00
N SER A 66 -12.75 -7.28 15.29
CA SER A 66 -11.55 -7.72 16.02
C SER A 66 -11.46 -9.26 16.10
N ALA A 67 -10.28 -9.77 16.46
CA ALA A 67 -9.83 -11.15 16.21
C ALA A 67 -10.64 -12.32 16.85
N HIS A 68 -11.73 -12.08 17.59
CA HIS A 68 -12.41 -13.11 18.40
C HIS A 68 -13.95 -13.14 18.26
N LEU A 69 -14.50 -12.65 17.15
CA LEU A 69 -15.95 -12.56 16.93
C LEU A 69 -16.42 -13.54 15.84
N GLN A 70 -17.48 -14.31 16.12
CA GLN A 70 -18.17 -15.10 15.08
C GLN A 70 -19.26 -14.23 14.42
N GLN A 71 -19.10 -13.90 13.14
CA GLN A 71 -20.01 -12.99 12.43
C GLN A 71 -20.79 -13.70 11.33
N SER A 72 -22.10 -13.43 11.26
CA SER A 72 -22.99 -13.90 10.18
C SER A 72 -23.70 -12.71 9.56
N ILE A 73 -23.49 -12.48 8.27
CA ILE A 73 -24.08 -11.35 7.53
C ILE A 73 -24.89 -11.88 6.35
N LYS A 74 -26.15 -11.47 6.25
CA LYS A 74 -27.06 -11.88 5.17
C LYS A 74 -27.47 -10.66 4.34
N GLY A 75 -27.22 -10.71 3.02
CA GLY A 75 -27.57 -9.66 2.04
C GLY A 75 -26.56 -9.54 0.90
N HIS A 76 -26.71 -8.51 0.07
CA HIS A 76 -25.86 -8.22 -1.09
C HIS A 76 -24.86 -7.09 -0.82
N SER A 77 -23.69 -7.16 -1.48
CA SER A 77 -22.66 -6.10 -1.46
C SER A 77 -22.13 -5.72 -0.07
N ASN A 78 -22.10 -6.67 0.85
CA ASN A 78 -21.57 -6.47 2.19
C ASN A 78 -20.03 -6.48 2.19
N VAL A 79 -19.43 -5.55 2.94
CA VAL A 79 -17.97 -5.38 3.07
C VAL A 79 -17.58 -5.61 4.53
N GLN A 80 -16.68 -6.55 4.76
CA GLN A 80 -16.15 -6.85 6.09
C GLN A 80 -14.64 -6.62 6.10
N VAL A 81 -14.18 -5.82 7.07
CA VAL A 81 -12.78 -5.47 7.30
C VAL A 81 -12.34 -6.13 8.60
N GLY A 82 -11.42 -7.10 8.51
CA GLY A 82 -10.85 -7.79 9.68
C GLY A 82 -9.38 -7.42 9.89
N GLY A 83 -8.96 -7.34 11.16
CA GLY A 83 -7.54 -7.41 11.55
C GLY A 83 -6.99 -8.85 11.42
N SER A 84 -5.79 -9.13 11.96
CA SER A 84 -5.21 -10.49 11.93
C SER A 84 -6.15 -11.50 12.61
N VAL A 85 -6.82 -12.37 11.83
CA VAL A 85 -7.74 -13.39 12.35
C VAL A 85 -7.30 -14.77 11.85
N SER A 86 -7.12 -15.71 12.77
CA SER A 86 -6.70 -17.09 12.49
C SER A 86 -7.81 -17.98 11.91
N SER A 87 -9.07 -17.55 11.94
CA SER A 87 -10.17 -18.23 11.24
C SER A 87 -11.41 -17.33 11.19
N LEU A 88 -11.76 -16.84 9.99
CA LEU A 88 -13.00 -16.12 9.73
C LEU A 88 -13.95 -16.99 8.89
N THR A 89 -15.11 -17.33 9.44
CA THR A 89 -16.16 -18.07 8.71
C THR A 89 -17.31 -17.11 8.41
N VAL A 90 -17.46 -16.73 7.15
CA VAL A 90 -18.56 -15.86 6.67
C VAL A 90 -19.61 -16.70 5.95
N HIS A 91 -20.82 -16.76 6.48
CA HIS A 91 -21.97 -17.36 5.81
C HIS A 91 -22.77 -16.26 5.10
N SER A 92 -22.47 -16.03 3.82
CA SER A 92 -23.19 -15.06 2.99
C SER A 92 -23.81 -15.76 1.78
N GLY A 93 -25.06 -15.42 1.44
CA GLY A 93 -25.78 -15.93 0.26
C GLY A 93 -25.22 -15.42 -1.07
N SER A 94 -24.37 -14.39 -1.05
CA SER A 94 -23.57 -13.91 -2.18
C SER A 94 -22.10 -13.81 -1.78
N LYS A 95 -21.13 -14.01 -2.69
CA LYS A 95 -19.68 -14.02 -2.34
C LYS A 95 -19.30 -12.76 -1.54
N ALA A 96 -19.09 -12.90 -0.23
CA ALA A 96 -18.63 -11.81 0.61
C ALA A 96 -17.24 -11.36 0.16
N THR A 97 -17.05 -10.06 -0.05
CA THR A 97 -15.73 -9.51 -0.38
C THR A 97 -14.98 -9.29 0.93
N ILE A 98 -14.13 -10.25 1.29
CA ILE A 98 -13.27 -10.13 2.47
C ILE A 98 -12.11 -9.21 2.09
N ASN A 99 -12.09 -7.99 2.63
CA ASN A 99 -10.96 -7.09 2.52
C ASN A 99 -10.09 -7.28 3.78
N LEU A 100 -9.04 -8.09 3.68
CA LEU A 100 -8.04 -8.18 4.74
C LEU A 100 -7.27 -6.85 4.79
N ALA A 101 -7.23 -6.22 5.96
CA ALA A 101 -6.31 -5.13 6.19
C ALA A 101 -4.87 -5.66 6.07
N PRO A 102 -3.94 -4.91 5.44
CA PRO A 102 -2.54 -5.30 5.39
C PRO A 102 -1.99 -5.48 6.81
N ALA A 103 -1.30 -6.59 7.07
CA ALA A 103 -0.65 -6.82 8.37
C ALA A 103 0.52 -5.84 8.54
N VAL A 104 0.85 -5.47 9.78
CA VAL A 104 2.08 -4.70 10.06
C VAL A 104 3.29 -5.50 9.56
N GLY A 105 4.22 -4.86 8.85
CA GLY A 105 5.34 -5.55 8.18
C GLY A 105 5.01 -6.07 6.78
N SER A 106 3.80 -5.79 6.25
CA SER A 106 3.44 -6.08 4.87
C SER A 106 3.58 -4.85 3.96
N ILE A 107 3.78 -5.10 2.65
CA ILE A 107 3.89 -4.05 1.63
C ILE A 107 2.72 -3.06 1.71
N GLY A 108 1.50 -3.55 1.93
CA GLY A 108 0.30 -2.71 1.99
C GLY A 108 0.20 -1.84 3.25
N ALA A 109 0.91 -2.18 4.33
CA ALA A 109 0.95 -1.41 5.56
C ALA A 109 1.98 -0.28 5.50
N ASN A 110 3.02 -0.41 4.67
CA ASN A 110 4.04 0.62 4.47
C ASN A 110 3.58 1.66 3.41
N PRO A 111 3.31 2.92 3.79
CA PRO A 111 2.80 3.93 2.87
C PRO A 111 3.75 4.23 1.70
N SER A 112 5.06 4.20 1.94
CA SER A 112 6.07 4.51 0.93
C SER A 112 6.08 3.47 -0.19
N PHE A 113 6.05 2.17 0.16
CA PHE A 113 5.99 1.11 -0.84
C PHE A 113 4.66 1.12 -1.59
N ARG A 114 3.55 1.31 -0.88
CA ARG A 114 2.22 1.38 -1.49
C ARG A 114 2.13 2.52 -2.50
N PHE A 115 2.52 3.72 -2.11
CA PHE A 115 2.50 4.89 -2.99
C PHE A 115 3.37 4.65 -4.23
N ARG A 116 4.60 4.14 -4.04
CA ARG A 116 5.51 3.89 -5.16
C ARG A 116 4.98 2.85 -6.14
N ILE A 117 4.39 1.76 -5.65
CA ILE A 117 3.80 0.70 -6.49
C ILE A 117 2.58 1.25 -7.24
N GLU A 118 1.69 1.98 -6.57
CA GLU A 118 0.51 2.60 -7.20
C GLU A 118 0.91 3.63 -8.27
N GLU A 119 1.92 4.45 -8.00
CA GLU A 119 2.49 5.40 -8.95
C GLU A 119 3.06 4.69 -10.19
N LEU A 120 3.88 3.66 -10.02
CA LEU A 120 4.44 2.90 -11.14
C LEU A 120 3.34 2.24 -12.00
N VAL A 121 2.33 1.66 -11.36
CA VAL A 121 1.17 1.10 -12.07
C VAL A 121 0.45 2.17 -12.88
N LYS A 122 0.24 3.36 -12.31
CA LYS A 122 -0.36 4.49 -13.00
C LYS A 122 0.49 4.93 -14.19
N GLU A 123 1.80 5.15 -14.01
CA GLU A 123 2.72 5.54 -15.08
C GLU A 123 2.71 4.54 -16.25
N ILE A 124 2.76 3.24 -15.96
CA ILE A 124 2.74 2.19 -16.98
C ILE A 124 1.43 2.25 -17.78
N ASN A 125 0.30 2.37 -17.08
CA ASN A 125 -1.00 2.43 -17.72
C ASN A 125 -1.16 3.70 -18.56
N ASP A 126 -0.71 4.86 -18.08
CA ASP A 126 -0.74 6.12 -18.82
C ASP A 126 0.11 6.01 -20.10
N TYR A 127 1.32 5.44 -20.03
CA TYR A 127 2.18 5.25 -21.21
C TYR A 127 1.60 4.25 -22.21
N ARG A 128 0.96 3.17 -21.75
CA ARG A 128 0.31 2.19 -22.63
C ARG A 128 -0.96 2.78 -23.25
N TYR A 129 -1.75 3.55 -22.49
CA TYR A 129 -2.95 4.24 -22.97
C TYR A 129 -2.62 5.28 -24.03
N GLN A 130 -1.58 6.11 -23.83
CA GLN A 130 -1.11 7.07 -24.84
C GLN A 130 -0.77 6.41 -26.19
N ARG A 131 -0.33 5.15 -26.17
CA ARG A 131 0.01 4.40 -27.40
C ARG A 131 -1.20 3.70 -28.02
N LEU A 132 -2.02 3.04 -27.21
CA LEU A 132 -3.07 2.12 -27.66
C LEU A 132 -4.47 2.76 -27.69
N GLY A 133 -4.64 3.91 -27.07
CA GLY A 133 -5.91 4.62 -26.95
C GLY A 133 -7.00 3.76 -26.31
N ASN A 134 -8.21 3.85 -26.85
CA ASN A 134 -9.41 3.20 -26.30
C ASN A 134 -9.38 1.67 -26.36
N THR A 135 -8.45 1.07 -27.11
CA THR A 135 -8.27 -0.40 -27.15
C THR A 135 -7.47 -0.93 -25.95
N PHE A 136 -6.94 -0.03 -25.11
CA PHE A 136 -6.12 -0.41 -23.97
C PHE A 136 -6.93 -1.08 -22.85
N ASN A 137 -6.48 -2.26 -22.43
CA ASN A 137 -7.05 -2.96 -21.28
C ASN A 137 -6.22 -2.73 -20.01
N PHE A 138 -6.70 -1.84 -19.14
CA PHE A 138 -6.09 -1.54 -17.83
C PHE A 138 -5.95 -2.78 -16.92
N ARG A 139 -6.73 -3.85 -17.14
CA ARG A 139 -6.67 -5.07 -16.32
C ARG A 139 -5.51 -6.00 -16.67
N ALA A 140 -4.93 -5.86 -17.86
CA ALA A 140 -3.87 -6.75 -18.33
C ALA A 140 -2.63 -6.69 -17.43
N LEU A 141 -2.23 -5.48 -17.01
CA LEU A 141 -1.07 -5.26 -16.14
C LEU A 141 -1.23 -5.96 -14.77
N TYR A 142 -2.41 -5.85 -14.16
CA TYR A 142 -2.71 -6.52 -12.90
C TYR A 142 -2.64 -8.04 -13.02
N GLY A 143 -3.11 -8.59 -14.14
CA GLY A 143 -3.01 -10.02 -14.40
C GLY A 143 -1.56 -10.51 -14.58
N GLU A 144 -0.72 -9.73 -15.27
CA GLU A 144 0.72 -9.99 -15.39
C GLU A 144 1.43 -9.92 -14.03
N LEU A 145 1.07 -8.93 -13.20
CA LEU A 145 1.63 -8.75 -11.86
C LEU A 145 1.28 -9.94 -10.97
N GLY A 146 0.03 -10.38 -10.97
CA GLY A 146 -0.37 -11.59 -10.26
C GLY A 146 0.47 -12.81 -10.65
N LYS A 147 0.62 -13.06 -11.97
CA LYS A 147 1.43 -14.19 -12.47
C LYS A 147 2.90 -14.10 -12.08
N ALA A 148 3.50 -12.91 -12.12
CA ALA A 148 4.91 -12.71 -11.82
C ALA A 148 5.26 -13.08 -10.37
N PHE A 149 4.34 -12.88 -9.44
CA PHE A 149 4.52 -13.16 -8.01
C PHE A 149 3.77 -14.42 -7.55
N GLY A 150 3.44 -15.34 -8.47
CA GLY A 150 2.87 -16.64 -8.13
C GLY A 150 1.37 -16.65 -7.77
N PHE A 151 0.65 -15.56 -8.03
CA PHE A 151 -0.78 -15.45 -7.77
C PHE A 151 -1.63 -15.69 -9.03
N LYS A 152 -2.92 -15.98 -8.82
CA LYS A 152 -3.89 -15.93 -9.92
C LYS A 152 -4.03 -14.48 -10.41
N PRO A 153 -4.27 -14.24 -11.72
CA PRO A 153 -4.46 -12.89 -12.27
C PRO A 153 -5.51 -12.05 -11.54
N SER A 154 -6.59 -12.67 -11.07
CA SER A 154 -7.66 -12.01 -10.31
C SER A 154 -7.28 -11.68 -8.86
N GLU A 155 -6.20 -12.26 -8.34
CA GLU A 155 -5.77 -12.18 -6.95
C GLU A 155 -4.50 -11.33 -6.79
N TRP A 156 -4.15 -10.51 -7.79
CA TRP A 156 -2.96 -9.65 -7.76
C TRP A 156 -2.86 -8.78 -6.50
N LYS A 157 -4.00 -8.40 -5.89
CA LYS A 157 -4.02 -7.62 -4.64
C LYS A 157 -3.40 -8.35 -3.44
N LYS A 158 -3.12 -9.65 -3.54
CA LYS A 158 -2.38 -10.40 -2.52
C LYS A 158 -0.96 -9.88 -2.32
N ILE A 159 -0.39 -9.15 -3.28
CA ILE A 159 0.90 -8.46 -3.09
C ILE A 159 0.90 -7.54 -1.86
N TRP A 160 -0.25 -6.96 -1.50
CA TRP A 160 -0.35 -6.06 -0.35
C TRP A 160 -0.22 -6.79 0.98
N LEU A 161 -0.39 -8.11 0.97
CA LEU A 161 -0.27 -8.97 2.14
C LEU A 161 1.12 -9.61 2.22
N CYS A 162 1.97 -9.44 1.20
CA CYS A 162 3.34 -9.93 1.22
C CYS A 162 4.20 -9.13 2.18
N ASP A 163 5.27 -9.74 2.66
CA ASP A 163 6.28 -9.11 3.51
C ASP A 163 6.96 -7.93 2.79
N GLU A 164 7.33 -6.90 3.55
CA GLU A 164 8.04 -5.72 3.03
C GLU A 164 9.35 -6.05 2.31
N SER A 165 10.02 -7.15 2.67
CA SER A 165 11.22 -7.64 1.96
C SER A 165 10.99 -7.95 0.49
N LEU A 166 9.75 -8.23 0.07
CA LEU A 166 9.38 -8.47 -1.33
C LEU A 166 9.16 -7.16 -2.11
N ALA A 167 8.97 -6.02 -1.43
CA ALA A 167 8.68 -4.74 -2.07
C ALA A 167 9.73 -4.31 -3.12
N PRO A 168 11.06 -4.43 -2.86
CA PRO A 168 12.08 -4.08 -3.85
C PRO A 168 11.96 -4.90 -5.14
N GLU A 169 11.58 -6.16 -5.04
CA GLU A 169 11.40 -7.04 -6.20
C GLU A 169 10.16 -6.65 -7.02
N VAL A 170 9.04 -6.36 -6.33
CA VAL A 170 7.81 -5.83 -6.95
C VAL A 170 8.09 -4.53 -7.68
N ILE A 171 8.79 -3.60 -7.02
CA ILE A 171 9.17 -2.31 -7.60
C ILE A 171 10.07 -2.51 -8.81
N LYS A 172 11.13 -3.31 -8.71
CA LYS A 172 12.06 -3.58 -9.81
C LYS A 172 11.33 -4.19 -11.02
N TRP A 173 10.40 -5.11 -10.79
CA TRP A 173 9.60 -5.71 -11.85
C TRP A 173 8.72 -4.66 -12.56
N LEU A 174 8.04 -3.80 -11.79
CA LEU A 174 7.22 -2.71 -12.32
C LEU A 174 8.06 -1.67 -13.06
N GLU A 175 9.24 -1.31 -12.55
CA GLU A 175 10.17 -0.43 -13.23
C GLU A 175 10.64 -1.03 -14.56
N GLY A 176 10.93 -2.33 -14.61
CA GLY A 176 11.20 -3.03 -15.87
C GLY A 176 10.02 -2.97 -16.85
N LYS A 177 8.78 -3.10 -16.37
CA LYS A 177 7.58 -2.98 -17.21
C LYS A 177 7.38 -1.55 -17.71
N ARG A 178 7.62 -0.54 -16.88
CA ARG A 178 7.59 0.87 -17.25
C ARG A 178 8.65 1.17 -18.30
N ASP A 179 9.89 0.77 -18.04
CA ASP A 179 11.03 1.01 -18.93
C ASP A 179 10.88 0.33 -20.28
N ASN A 180 10.10 -0.75 -20.39
CA ASN A 180 9.78 -1.41 -21.66
C ASN A 180 8.71 -0.68 -22.49
N THR A 181 8.02 0.31 -21.93
CA THR A 181 7.11 1.16 -22.72
C THR A 181 7.89 2.13 -23.61
N ILE A 182 7.29 2.66 -24.67
CA ILE A 182 7.96 3.64 -25.55
C ILE A 182 8.39 4.88 -24.74
N GLN A 183 7.48 5.44 -23.94
CA GLN A 183 7.77 6.60 -23.10
C GLN A 183 8.78 6.28 -22.00
N GLY A 184 8.70 5.10 -21.39
CA GLY A 184 9.68 4.64 -20.41
C GLY A 184 11.09 4.52 -21.00
N ARG A 185 11.22 3.96 -22.21
CA ARG A 185 12.51 3.90 -22.93
C ARG A 185 13.05 5.29 -23.21
N ILE A 186 12.20 6.22 -23.64
CA ILE A 186 12.59 7.62 -23.86
C ILE A 186 13.08 8.25 -22.55
N LYS A 187 12.29 8.15 -21.46
CA LYS A 187 12.65 8.72 -20.15
C LYS A 187 13.92 8.11 -19.55
N LYS A 188 14.12 6.81 -19.73
CA LYS A 188 15.33 6.12 -19.30
C LYS A 188 16.53 6.60 -20.10
N ALA A 189 16.39 6.69 -21.43
CA ALA A 189 17.44 7.19 -22.30
C ALA A 189 17.79 8.64 -21.95
N THR A 190 16.81 9.52 -21.71
CA THR A 190 17.05 10.93 -21.36
C THR A 190 17.81 11.13 -20.05
N LYS A 191 17.79 10.14 -19.15
CA LYS A 191 18.54 10.19 -17.88
C LYS A 191 19.96 9.61 -17.99
N GLY A 192 20.30 8.97 -19.12
CA GLY A 192 21.63 8.41 -19.34
C GLY A 192 22.65 9.51 -19.67
N GLU A 193 23.87 9.35 -19.16
CA GLU A 193 24.98 10.22 -19.52
C GLU A 193 25.24 10.17 -21.03
N GLY A 194 25.36 11.35 -21.66
CA GLY A 194 25.59 11.47 -23.10
C GLY A 194 24.35 11.33 -23.99
N TYR A 195 23.13 11.29 -23.42
CA TYR A 195 21.91 11.26 -24.21
C TYR A 195 21.79 12.48 -25.13
N LYS A 196 21.55 12.20 -26.42
CA LYS A 196 21.29 13.22 -27.45
C LYS A 196 19.85 13.09 -27.92
N HIS A 197 19.05 14.13 -27.72
CA HIS A 197 17.71 14.21 -28.30
C HIS A 197 17.80 14.11 -29.82
N SER A 198 16.83 13.42 -30.44
CA SER A 198 16.69 13.44 -31.89
C SER A 198 16.35 14.84 -32.38
N ARG A 199 16.77 15.16 -33.61
CA ARG A 199 16.51 16.48 -34.22
C ARG A 199 15.03 16.87 -34.23
N GLY A 200 14.15 15.90 -34.52
CA GLY A 200 12.69 16.08 -34.44
C GLY A 200 12.19 16.47 -33.05
N HIS A 201 12.78 15.88 -32.01
CA HIS A 201 12.43 16.21 -30.63
C HIS A 201 12.94 17.60 -30.23
N LEU A 202 14.15 17.98 -30.68
CA LEU A 202 14.68 19.33 -30.48
C LEU A 202 13.80 20.40 -31.13
N PHE A 203 13.21 20.14 -32.31
CA PHE A 203 12.24 21.07 -32.92
C PHE A 203 11.00 21.29 -32.06
N ARG A 204 10.50 20.22 -31.42
CA ARG A 204 9.35 20.33 -30.54
C ARG A 204 9.69 21.15 -29.30
N ILE A 205 10.81 20.85 -28.64
CA ILE A 205 11.27 21.62 -27.47
C ILE A 205 11.49 23.09 -27.84
N GLU A 206 12.16 23.36 -28.97
CA GLU A 206 12.37 24.72 -29.45
C GLU A 206 11.05 25.46 -29.64
N SER A 207 10.08 24.84 -30.33
CA SER A 207 8.76 25.45 -30.56
C SER A 207 8.03 25.76 -29.27
N ASP A 208 8.08 24.85 -28.29
CA ASP A 208 7.45 25.04 -26.98
C ASP A 208 8.13 26.18 -26.21
N TYR A 209 9.46 26.25 -26.24
CA TYR A 209 10.22 27.30 -25.55
C TYR A 209 10.02 28.68 -26.17
N LEU A 210 10.05 28.79 -27.50
CA LEU A 210 9.79 30.06 -28.20
C LEU A 210 8.38 30.57 -27.93
N LYS A 211 7.40 29.67 -27.86
CA LYS A 211 6.03 30.02 -27.49
C LYS A 211 5.92 30.58 -26.08
N GLN A 212 6.64 29.98 -25.12
CA GLN A 212 6.68 30.48 -23.73
C GLN A 212 7.43 31.80 -23.61
N LEU A 213 8.51 31.98 -24.37
CA LEU A 213 9.27 33.23 -24.42
C LEU A 213 8.53 34.37 -25.14
N GLY A 214 7.51 34.05 -25.94
CA GLY A 214 6.78 35.01 -26.76
C GLY A 214 7.64 35.63 -27.87
N TRP A 215 8.70 34.95 -28.30
CA TRP A 215 9.59 35.47 -29.33
C TRP A 215 9.00 35.29 -30.73
N ASP A 216 9.11 36.35 -31.54
CA ASP A 216 8.75 36.27 -32.95
C ASP A 216 9.86 35.58 -33.79
N GLU A 217 9.54 35.29 -35.04
CA GLU A 217 10.44 34.61 -35.97
C GLU A 217 11.72 35.42 -36.26
N LYS A 218 11.64 36.76 -36.21
CA LYS A 218 12.77 37.65 -36.49
C LYS A 218 13.78 37.61 -35.34
N ILE A 219 13.32 37.83 -34.12
CA ILE A 219 14.12 37.73 -32.89
C ILE A 219 14.74 36.34 -32.79
N THR A 220 13.94 35.30 -33.07
CA THR A 220 14.42 33.91 -33.05
C THR A 220 15.58 33.71 -34.01
N ARG A 221 15.46 34.18 -35.27
CA ARG A 221 16.53 34.07 -36.27
C ARG A 221 17.79 34.84 -35.88
N ASP A 222 17.63 36.07 -35.40
CA ASP A 222 18.76 36.92 -35.03
C ASP A 222 19.51 36.33 -33.83
N ARG A 223 18.78 35.87 -32.81
CA ARG A 223 19.35 35.20 -31.64
C ARG A 223 20.01 33.87 -32.00
N ARG A 224 19.38 33.06 -32.86
CA ARG A 224 19.97 31.80 -33.32
C ARG A 224 21.28 32.05 -34.06
N LYS A 225 21.28 33.00 -34.99
CA LYS A 225 22.50 33.39 -35.72
C LYS A 225 23.61 33.86 -34.79
N LEU A 226 23.27 34.59 -33.72
CA LEU A 226 24.25 35.04 -32.73
C LEU A 226 24.88 33.86 -31.96
N ILE A 227 24.10 32.83 -31.63
CA ILE A 227 24.56 31.70 -30.80
C ILE A 227 25.20 30.59 -31.63
N THR A 228 24.67 30.30 -32.81
CA THR A 228 25.10 29.16 -33.65
C THR A 228 25.77 29.57 -34.96
N GLY A 229 25.88 30.87 -35.26
CA GLY A 229 26.43 31.38 -36.53
C GLY A 229 25.47 31.29 -37.73
N ALA A 230 24.36 30.57 -37.61
CA ALA A 230 23.42 30.33 -38.71
C ALA A 230 21.99 30.77 -38.37
N ALA A 231 21.31 31.40 -39.34
CA ALA A 231 19.93 31.85 -39.17
C ALA A 231 18.92 30.69 -39.32
N SER A 232 19.21 29.72 -40.18
CA SER A 232 18.30 28.61 -40.48
C SER A 232 18.63 27.38 -39.64
N ARG A 233 17.57 26.66 -39.28
CA ARG A 233 17.66 25.32 -38.68
C ARG A 233 18.29 24.29 -39.61
N LYS A 234 18.31 24.51 -40.93
CA LYS A 234 18.89 23.53 -41.88
C LYS A 234 20.41 23.58 -41.89
N ASP A 235 20.98 24.70 -41.47
CA ASP A 235 22.40 25.02 -41.63
C ASP A 235 23.20 24.80 -40.33
N ILE A 236 22.57 24.20 -39.31
CA ILE A 236 23.18 23.88 -38.01
C ILE A 236 23.32 22.38 -37.81
N THR A 237 24.42 21.94 -37.21
CA THR A 237 24.63 20.56 -36.77
C THR A 237 23.69 20.19 -35.61
N ASP A 238 23.53 18.90 -35.32
CA ASP A 238 22.70 18.44 -34.19
C ASP A 238 23.23 18.95 -32.83
N VAL A 239 24.56 19.07 -32.70
CA VAL A 239 25.21 19.58 -31.47
C VAL A 239 24.93 21.07 -31.29
N GLU A 240 25.06 21.87 -32.35
CA GLU A 240 24.72 23.30 -32.31
C GLU A 240 23.23 23.51 -32.04
N PHE A 241 22.37 22.65 -32.58
CA PHE A 241 20.94 22.73 -32.31
C PHE A 241 20.60 22.38 -30.86
N GLN A 242 21.29 21.41 -30.25
CA GLN A 242 21.18 21.15 -28.81
C GLN A 242 21.63 22.34 -27.97
N ASN A 243 22.77 22.96 -28.32
CA ASN A 243 23.27 24.15 -27.63
C ASN A 243 22.30 25.32 -27.72
N TRP A 244 21.67 25.51 -28.87
CA TRP A 244 20.61 26.50 -29.08
C TRP A 244 19.39 26.24 -28.18
N VAL A 245 18.88 25.01 -28.14
CA VAL A 245 17.77 24.65 -27.27
C VAL A 245 18.14 24.81 -25.78
N GLY A 246 19.37 24.48 -25.40
CA GLY A 246 19.91 24.72 -24.06
C GLY A 246 19.98 26.20 -23.71
N TYR A 247 20.32 27.06 -24.67
CA TYR A 247 20.25 28.52 -24.51
C TYR A 247 18.82 29.00 -24.26
N LEU A 248 17.84 28.54 -25.05
CA LEU A 248 16.42 28.90 -24.85
C LEU A 248 15.91 28.49 -23.47
N ARG A 249 16.30 27.30 -22.98
CA ARG A 249 15.97 26.86 -21.62
C ARG A 249 16.50 27.82 -20.55
N ARG A 250 17.75 28.26 -20.68
CA ARG A 250 18.34 29.23 -19.74
C ARG A 250 17.63 30.57 -19.76
N GLU A 251 17.22 31.05 -20.94
CA GLU A 251 16.45 32.28 -21.06
C GLU A 251 15.05 32.15 -20.42
N LEU A 252 14.42 30.98 -20.53
CA LEU A 252 13.17 30.70 -19.81
C LEU A 252 13.35 30.70 -18.30
N ASN A 253 14.38 30.00 -17.81
CA ASN A 253 14.66 29.95 -16.37
C ASN A 253 14.88 31.37 -15.80
N LYS A 254 15.58 32.24 -16.54
CA LYS A 254 15.74 33.66 -16.17
C LYS A 254 14.41 34.41 -16.08
N MET A 255 13.48 34.18 -17.02
CA MET A 255 12.15 34.80 -16.99
C MET A 255 11.32 34.35 -15.78
N TYR A 256 11.45 33.09 -15.36
CA TYR A 256 10.70 32.53 -14.23
C TYR A 256 11.40 32.67 -12.88
N GLY A 257 12.58 33.30 -12.82
CA GLY A 257 13.32 33.52 -11.57
C GLY A 257 13.98 32.27 -11.00
N GLU A 258 14.04 31.17 -11.76
CA GLU A 258 14.81 29.99 -11.40
C GLU A 258 16.28 30.27 -11.74
N THR A 259 17.02 30.76 -10.74
CA THR A 259 18.47 30.88 -10.83
C THR A 259 19.09 29.52 -10.52
N GLU A 260 19.71 28.90 -11.53
CA GLU A 260 20.65 27.77 -11.34
C GLU A 260 21.92 28.22 -10.62
#